data_AF-A0A2B4RUU3-F1
#
_entry.id   AF-A0A2B4RUU3-F1
#
_cell.length_a   1.000
_cell.length_b   1.000
_cell.length_c   1.000
_cell.angle_alpha   90.00
_cell.angle_beta   90.00
_cell.angle_gamma   90.00
#
_symmetry.space_group_name_H-M   'P 1'
#
loop_
_entity.id
_entity.type
_entity.pdbx_description
1 polymer ?
#
loop_
_entity_poly.entity_id
_entity_poly.type
_entity_poly.pdbx_seq_one_letter_code
_entity_poly.pdbx_strand_id
1 'polypeptide(L)'
;MSLYASSTEVMDLSNNSLRHIPQNTFRNTKKLEIMTINDNSLSMADMKVILTGLTRLQKLHLDVNPLGPSLPTDIFAGFENLIYLVKIGIAVDELFTESDLASFGD
;
A
#
# COMPACT_ATOMS: atom_id res chain seq x y z
N MET A 1 8.25 -19.15 28.31
CA MET A 1 8.74 -19.04 26.92
C MET A 1 7.57 -18.51 26.11
N SER A 2 7.42 -17.19 26.07
CA SER A 2 6.29 -16.54 25.41
C SER A 2 6.67 -16.29 23.96
N LEU A 3 6.16 -17.11 23.06
CA LEU A 3 6.22 -16.85 21.63
C LEU A 3 5.40 -15.57 21.38
N TYR A 4 6.08 -14.47 21.08
CA TYR A 4 5.46 -13.24 20.60
C TYR A 4 4.81 -13.54 19.25
N ALA A 5 3.55 -13.95 19.25
CA ALA A 5 2.70 -13.74 18.09
C ALA A 5 2.40 -12.24 18.06
N SER A 6 3.31 -11.44 17.48
CA SER A 6 2.88 -10.17 16.90
C SER A 6 1.84 -10.55 15.87
N SER A 7 0.57 -10.35 16.19
CA SER A 7 -0.55 -10.67 15.30
C SER A 7 -0.48 -9.70 14.12
N THR A 8 0.37 -10.00 13.14
CA THR A 8 0.39 -9.36 11.84
C THR A 8 -1.01 -9.48 11.25
N GLU A 9 -1.69 -8.35 11.09
CA GLU A 9 -2.96 -8.31 10.39
C GLU A 9 -2.68 -8.24 8.89
N VAL A 10 -3.22 -9.21 8.16
CA VAL A 10 -3.14 -9.32 6.70
C VAL A 10 -4.55 -9.14 6.15
N MET A 11 -4.69 -8.31 5.12
CA MET A 11 -5.97 -8.04 4.47
C MET A 11 -5.84 -8.23 2.97
N ASP A 12 -6.65 -9.14 2.44
CA ASP A 12 -6.74 -9.39 1.01
C ASP A 12 -8.08 -8.92 0.46
N LEU A 13 -8.03 -7.94 -0.43
CA LEU A 13 -9.14 -7.40 -1.20
C LEU A 13 -8.88 -7.53 -2.71
N SER A 14 -7.96 -8.41 -3.11
CA SER A 14 -7.64 -8.62 -4.53
C SER A 14 -8.81 -9.18 -5.33
N ASN A 15 -8.79 -8.95 -6.64
CA ASN A 15 -9.80 -9.44 -7.60
C ASN A 15 -11.23 -9.00 -7.25
N ASN A 16 -11.36 -7.74 -6.83
CA ASN A 16 -12.65 -7.13 -6.59
C ASN A 16 -12.93 -6.05 -7.64
N SER A 17 -14.14 -5.53 -7.66
CA SER A 17 -14.50 -4.39 -8.51
C SER A 17 -14.49 -3.07 -7.72
N LEU A 18 -13.55 -2.91 -6.78
CA LEU A 18 -13.45 -1.69 -5.98
C LEU A 18 -13.05 -0.53 -6.89
N ARG A 19 -13.91 0.49 -6.94
CA ARG A 19 -13.70 1.72 -7.73
C ARG A 19 -13.41 2.94 -6.86
N HIS A 20 -13.66 2.82 -5.56
CA HIS A 20 -13.50 3.90 -4.62
C HIS A 20 -13.31 3.34 -3.20
N ILE A 21 -12.44 3.97 -2.43
CA ILE A 21 -12.30 3.76 -1.00
C ILE A 21 -12.76 5.03 -0.28
N PRO A 22 -13.87 4.96 0.48
CA PRO A 22 -14.34 6.09 1.27
C PRO A 22 -13.29 6.61 2.24
N GLN A 23 -13.27 7.92 2.49
CA GLN A 23 -12.44 8.49 3.55
C GLN A 23 -12.69 7.78 4.89
N ASN A 24 -11.63 7.62 5.67
CA ASN A 24 -11.67 6.98 6.99
C ASN A 24 -12.01 5.49 7.01
N THR A 25 -12.08 4.80 5.85
CA THR A 25 -12.31 3.34 5.78
C THR A 25 -11.39 2.57 6.73
N PHE A 26 -10.13 2.99 6.82
CA PHE A 26 -9.11 2.29 7.61
C PHE A 26 -8.83 2.92 8.99
N ARG A 27 -9.69 3.83 9.49
CA ARG A 27 -9.43 4.58 10.73
C ARG A 27 -9.19 3.69 11.95
N ASN A 28 -9.76 2.48 11.96
CA ASN A 28 -9.67 1.53 13.06
C ASN A 28 -8.71 0.34 12.79
N THR A 29 -8.28 0.11 11.55
CA THR A 29 -7.38 -0.99 11.15
C THR A 29 -5.92 -0.54 11.18
N LYS A 30 -5.49 0.10 12.27
CA LYS A 30 -4.14 0.65 12.41
C LYS A 30 -3.06 -0.41 12.63
N LYS A 31 -3.44 -1.68 12.83
CA LYS A 31 -2.51 -2.80 13.05
C LYS A 31 -2.19 -3.57 11.78
N LEU A 32 -2.83 -3.22 10.66
CA LEU A 32 -2.59 -3.88 9.38
C LEU A 32 -1.16 -3.63 8.91
N GLU A 33 -0.45 -4.71 8.61
CA GLU A 33 0.95 -4.70 8.17
C GLU A 33 1.08 -5.12 6.70
N ILE A 34 0.17 -5.97 6.20
CA ILE A 34 0.19 -6.46 4.82
C ILE A 34 -1.20 -6.27 4.19
N MET A 35 -1.24 -5.63 3.03
CA MET A 35 -2.47 -5.43 2.26
C MET A 35 -2.25 -5.81 0.80
N THR A 36 -3.19 -6.59 0.25
CA THR A 36 -3.25 -6.90 -1.18
C THR A 36 -4.56 -6.39 -1.76
N ILE A 37 -4.48 -5.49 -2.74
CA ILE A 37 -5.61 -4.85 -3.43
C ILE A 37 -5.50 -4.99 -4.95
N ASN A 38 -4.75 -6.00 -5.39
CA ASN A 38 -4.52 -6.29 -6.80
C ASN A 38 -5.83 -6.46 -7.57
N ASP A 39 -5.81 -6.14 -8.87
CA ASP A 39 -6.96 -6.34 -9.77
C ASP A 39 -8.25 -5.71 -9.22
N ASN A 40 -8.20 -4.38 -9.14
CA ASN A 40 -9.31 -3.53 -8.80
C ASN A 40 -9.32 -2.33 -9.75
N SER A 41 -10.23 -1.38 -9.54
CA SER A 41 -10.34 -0.15 -10.33
C SER A 41 -10.04 1.09 -9.50
N LEU A 42 -9.08 0.99 -8.58
CA LEU A 42 -8.73 2.07 -7.67
C LEU A 42 -7.89 3.14 -8.36
N SER A 43 -8.14 4.39 -7.96
CA SER A 43 -7.46 5.58 -8.46
C SER A 43 -6.39 6.07 -7.48
N MET A 44 -5.61 7.05 -7.91
CA MET A 44 -4.63 7.74 -7.05
C MET A 44 -5.27 8.38 -5.81
N ALA A 45 -6.53 8.83 -5.90
CA ALA A 45 -7.23 9.38 -4.75
C ALA A 45 -7.47 8.33 -3.66
N ASP A 46 -7.77 7.09 -4.07
CA ASP A 46 -8.01 5.98 -3.15
C ASP A 46 -6.71 5.51 -2.50
N MET A 47 -5.58 5.62 -3.22
CA MET A 47 -4.26 5.38 -2.63
C MET A 47 -4.09 6.31 -1.44
N LYS A 48 -4.23 7.63 -1.60
CA LYS A 48 -4.08 8.59 -0.48
C LYS A 48 -4.91 8.21 0.76
N VAL A 49 -6.12 7.65 0.58
CA VAL A 49 -6.94 7.17 1.70
C VAL A 49 -6.34 5.93 2.39
N ILE A 50 -5.82 4.96 1.63
CA ILE A 50 -5.09 3.79 2.16
C ILE A 50 -3.87 4.27 2.97
N LEU A 51 -3.04 5.14 2.40
CA LEU A 51 -1.74 5.51 3.00
C LEU A 51 -1.91 6.36 4.26
N THR A 52 -2.92 7.24 4.28
CA THR A 52 -3.23 8.04 5.48
C THR A 52 -3.89 7.23 6.59
N GLY A 53 -4.61 6.15 6.25
CA GLY A 53 -5.32 5.33 7.22
C GLY A 53 -4.50 4.20 7.84
N LEU A 54 -3.53 3.65 7.09
CA LEU A 54 -2.79 2.44 7.46
C LEU A 54 -1.33 2.74 7.84
N THR A 55 -1.15 3.43 8.96
CA THR A 55 0.16 3.95 9.38
C THR A 55 1.21 2.88 9.73
N ARG A 56 0.81 1.62 9.92
CA ARG A 56 1.71 0.48 10.18
C ARG A 56 1.86 -0.44 8.98
N LEU A 57 1.33 -0.07 7.81
CA LEU A 57 1.41 -0.89 6.62
C LEU A 57 2.87 -1.00 6.17
N GLN A 58 3.36 -2.23 6.10
CA GLN A 58 4.71 -2.56 5.66
C GLN A 58 4.74 -3.06 4.24
N LYS A 59 3.68 -3.75 3.79
CA LYS A 59 3.61 -4.35 2.46
C LYS A 59 2.29 -4.00 1.79
N LEU A 60 2.37 -3.43 0.59
CA LEU A 60 1.21 -3.12 -0.24
C LEU A 60 1.39 -3.69 -1.64
N HIS A 61 0.48 -4.58 -2.05
CA HIS A 61 0.40 -5.08 -3.42
C HIS A 61 -0.81 -4.42 -4.07
N LEU A 62 -0.59 -3.71 -5.18
CA LEU A 62 -1.61 -2.90 -5.83
C LEU A 62 -1.64 -3.04 -7.35
N ASP A 63 -1.12 -4.16 -7.83
CA ASP A 63 -1.04 -4.52 -9.25
C ASP A 63 -2.40 -4.42 -9.93
N VAL A 64 -2.40 -4.17 -11.23
CA VAL A 64 -3.65 -4.17 -12.03
C VAL A 64 -4.70 -3.20 -11.44
N ASN A 65 -4.26 -2.00 -11.05
CA ASN A 65 -5.14 -0.85 -10.79
C ASN A 65 -4.80 0.29 -11.77
N PRO A 66 -5.80 1.08 -12.23
CA PRO A 66 -5.62 2.15 -13.22
C PRO A 66 -5.01 3.42 -12.61
N LEU A 67 -3.91 3.27 -11.89
CA LEU A 67 -3.21 4.34 -11.18
C LEU A 67 -2.47 5.27 -12.16
N GLY A 68 -2.23 4.82 -13.38
CA GLY A 68 -1.47 5.57 -14.39
C GLY A 68 0.02 5.24 -14.37
N PRO A 69 0.80 5.89 -15.26
CA PRO A 69 2.16 5.47 -15.60
C PRO A 69 3.17 5.72 -14.48
N SER A 70 2.98 6.75 -13.66
CA SER A 70 3.87 7.10 -12.56
C SER A 70 3.08 7.35 -11.28
N LEU A 71 3.67 6.95 -10.15
CA LEU A 71 3.23 7.35 -8.82
C LEU A 71 3.96 8.65 -8.46
N PRO A 72 3.25 9.73 -8.10
CA PRO A 72 3.94 10.95 -7.70
C PRO A 72 4.68 10.70 -6.38
N THR A 73 5.89 11.22 -6.24
CA THR A 73 6.78 10.95 -5.11
C THR A 73 6.19 11.38 -3.77
N ASP A 74 5.38 12.43 -3.76
CA ASP A 74 4.66 12.93 -2.58
C ASP A 74 3.59 11.97 -2.06
N ILE A 75 3.16 10.99 -2.85
CA ILE A 75 2.18 10.00 -2.41
C ILE A 75 2.74 9.17 -1.25
N PHE A 76 4.06 9.00 -1.18
CA PHE A 76 4.73 8.24 -0.12
C PHE A 76 5.09 9.04 1.12
N ALA A 77 4.82 10.35 1.15
CA ALA A 77 5.12 11.18 2.32
C ALA A 77 4.38 10.76 3.60
N GLY A 78 3.34 9.92 3.51
CA GLY A 78 2.64 9.33 4.66
C GLY A 78 3.03 7.88 4.99
N PHE A 79 3.99 7.30 4.28
CA PHE A 79 4.37 5.88 4.34
C PHE A 79 5.67 5.65 5.12
N GLU A 80 5.77 6.21 6.32
CA GLU A 80 6.99 6.11 7.15
C GLU A 80 7.37 4.66 7.52
N ASN A 81 6.41 3.73 7.45
CA ASN A 81 6.61 2.32 7.79
C ASN A 81 6.51 1.38 6.58
N LEU A 82 6.36 1.90 5.36
CA LEU A 82 6.25 1.04 4.18
C LEU A 82 7.63 0.52 3.81
N ILE A 83 7.73 -0.80 3.70
CA ILE A 83 8.98 -1.52 3.48
C ILE A 83 8.99 -2.11 2.06
N TYR A 84 7.82 -2.56 1.58
CA TYR A 84 7.67 -3.20 0.28
C TYR A 84 6.45 -2.67 -0.47
N LEU A 85 6.67 -2.24 -1.71
CA LEU A 85 5.63 -1.87 -2.65
C LEU A 85 5.71 -2.75 -3.89
N VAL A 86 4.62 -3.43 -4.24
CA VAL A 86 4.54 -4.24 -5.46
C VAL A 86 3.53 -3.60 -6.42
N LYS A 87 4.02 -3.15 -7.58
CA LYS A 87 3.24 -2.65 -8.73
C LYS A 87 3.81 -3.24 -10.03
N ILE A 88 3.36 -4.41 -10.44
CA ILE A 88 3.67 -5.09 -11.70
C ILE A 88 2.70 -4.58 -12.76
N GLY A 89 3.22 -3.78 -13.70
CA GLY A 89 2.43 -3.08 -14.72
C GLY A 89 3.14 -1.83 -15.26
N ILE A 90 4.22 -1.41 -14.63
CA ILE A 90 5.27 -0.58 -15.24
C ILE A 90 6.29 -1.54 -15.87
N ALA A 91 6.99 -1.11 -16.93
CA ALA A 91 8.13 -1.86 -17.46
C ALA A 91 9.00 -2.37 -16.31
N VAL A 92 9.56 -3.58 -16.47
CA VAL A 92 10.14 -4.46 -15.43
C VAL A 92 11.38 -3.88 -14.70
N ASP A 93 11.60 -2.58 -14.76
CA ASP A 93 12.85 -1.91 -14.38
C ASP A 93 12.78 -1.18 -13.01
N GLU A 94 11.63 -1.07 -12.35
CA GLU A 94 11.52 -0.40 -11.04
C GLU A 94 10.73 -1.22 -10.01
N LEU A 95 11.37 -2.27 -9.49
CA LEU A 95 11.00 -2.83 -8.18
C LEU A 95 11.58 -1.90 -7.12
N PHE A 96 10.74 -1.10 -6.46
CA PHE A 96 11.21 -0.28 -5.34
C PHE A 96 11.59 -1.20 -4.16
N THR A 97 12.89 -1.33 -3.90
CA THR A 97 13.38 -2.04 -2.72
C THR A 97 13.33 -1.13 -1.49
N GLU A 98 13.51 -1.70 -0.29
CA GLU A 98 13.58 -0.94 0.97
C GLU A 98 14.51 0.29 0.88
N SER A 99 15.61 0.16 0.14
CA SER A 99 16.57 1.23 -0.13
C SER A 99 16.00 2.38 -0.96
N ASP A 100 15.12 2.08 -1.92
CA ASP A 100 14.55 3.09 -2.80
C ASP A 100 13.52 3.91 -2.03
N LEU A 101 12.76 3.25 -1.15
CA LEU A 101 11.79 3.90 -0.27
C LEU A 101 12.46 4.81 0.77
N ALA A 102 13.62 4.43 1.29
CA ALA A 102 14.39 5.25 2.23
C ALA A 102 14.89 6.57 1.63
N SER A 103 14.96 6.69 0.30
CA SER A 103 15.43 7.90 -0.40
C SER A 103 14.37 8.99 -0.55
N PHE A 104 13.09 8.66 -0.32
CA PHE A 104 11.98 9.62 -0.43
C PHE A 104 11.67 10.35 0.89
N GLY A 105 12.46 10.12 1.94
CA GLY A 105 12.24 10.62 3.30
C GLY A 105 13.04 11.86 3.71
N ASP A 106 13.83 12.47 2.82
CA ASP A 106 14.60 13.71 3.07
C ASP A 106 13.95 14.97 2.46
#